data_AF-A0A7S2BQB9-F1
#
_entry.id   AF-A0A7S2BQB9-F1
#
_cell.length_a   1.000
_cell.length_b   1.000
_cell.length_c   1.000
_cell.angle_alpha   90.00
_cell.angle_beta   90.00
_cell.angle_gamma   90.00
#
_symmetry.space_group_name_H-M   'P 1'
#
loop_
_entity.id
_entity.type
_entity.pdbx_description
1 polymer ?
#
loop_
_entity_poly.entity_id
_entity_poly.type
_entity_poly.pdbx_seq_one_letter_code
_entity_poly.pdbx_strand_id
1 'polypeptide(L)'
;TVQALALAAQYAEEWPVLVVCPSSLRWVWKEQAERWLPRFIREGEVQVICKGSDALSPRAKLWVVSYNLLSSDAKSGRFRCRPDNTPHNVVIVDESHNIKDWSAARTRALVPVLRSARRAMLLSGTPTRNSADELHPQLCAIVPGLSAKLDDFKARYCVQRAQAFGGRNVLRVVGARNAAELNLLLTSSVMV
;
A
#
# COMPACT_ATOMS: atom_id res chain seq x y z
N THR A 1 -8.02 1.79 11.63
CA THR A 1 -8.94 0.72 11.20
C THR A 1 -10.38 1.20 11.02
N VAL A 2 -11.09 1.66 12.06
CA VAL A 2 -12.51 2.06 11.97
C VAL A 2 -12.79 3.10 10.88
N GLN A 3 -12.01 4.18 10.82
CA GLN A 3 -12.19 5.22 9.79
C GLN A 3 -12.03 4.68 8.37
N ALA A 4 -11.03 3.82 8.14
CA ALA A 4 -10.79 3.21 6.83
C ALA A 4 -11.93 2.25 6.43
N LEU A 5 -12.45 1.47 7.39
CA LEU A 5 -13.62 0.61 7.18
C LEU A 5 -14.89 1.43 6.87
N ALA A 6 -15.11 2.53 7.59
CA ALA A 6 -16.23 3.43 7.36
C ALA A 6 -16.17 4.07 5.96
N LEU A 7 -14.98 4.51 5.53
CA LEU A 7 -14.78 5.04 4.19
C LEU A 7 -14.97 3.96 3.11
N ALA A 8 -14.45 2.75 3.31
CA ALA A 8 -14.67 1.63 2.39
C ALA A 8 -16.16 1.27 2.25
N ALA A 9 -16.93 1.36 3.33
CA ALA A 9 -18.37 1.08 3.34
C ALA A 9 -19.19 2.08 2.52
N GLN A 10 -18.71 3.32 2.30
CA GLN A 10 -19.35 4.26 1.37
C GLN A 10 -19.32 3.77 -0.09
N TYR A 11 -18.44 2.82 -0.39
CA TYR A 11 -18.24 2.24 -1.71
C TYR A 11 -18.55 0.74 -1.72
N ALA A 12 -19.51 0.30 -0.90
CA ALA A 12 -19.90 -1.10 -0.77
C ALA A 12 -20.28 -1.78 -2.10
N GLU A 13 -20.79 -1.02 -3.08
CA GLU A 13 -21.10 -1.52 -4.42
C GLU A 13 -19.86 -1.92 -5.23
N GLU A 14 -18.68 -1.45 -4.86
CA GLU A 14 -17.42 -1.71 -5.57
C GLU A 14 -16.62 -2.87 -4.98
N TRP A 15 -17.09 -3.45 -3.88
CA TRP A 15 -16.44 -4.56 -3.18
C TRP A 15 -16.34 -5.81 -4.05
N PRO A 16 -15.37 -6.71 -3.81
CA PRO A 16 -14.62 -6.91 -2.56
C PRO A 16 -13.49 -5.90 -2.30
N VAL A 17 -13.23 -5.67 -1.02
CA VAL A 17 -12.10 -4.87 -0.50
C VAL A 17 -10.87 -5.75 -0.32
N LEU A 18 -9.73 -5.32 -0.83
CA LEU A 18 -8.43 -5.93 -0.53
C LEU A 18 -7.74 -5.16 0.60
N VAL A 19 -7.55 -5.80 1.75
CA VAL A 19 -6.78 -5.26 2.88
C VAL A 19 -5.40 -5.90 2.91
N VAL A 20 -4.36 -5.08 2.86
CA VAL A 20 -2.97 -5.49 3.02
C VAL A 20 -2.45 -4.96 4.35
N CYS A 21 -1.98 -5.84 5.24
CA CYS A 21 -1.51 -5.44 6.56
C CYS A 21 -0.34 -6.32 7.06
N PRO A 22 0.36 -5.93 8.14
CA PRO A 22 1.28 -6.83 8.83
C PRO A 22 0.63 -8.16 9.21
N SER A 23 1.41 -9.24 9.20
CA SER A 23 0.87 -10.60 9.46
C SER A 23 0.14 -10.74 10.79
N SER A 24 0.54 -9.97 11.80
CA SER A 24 -0.06 -9.92 13.16
C SER A 24 -1.41 -9.22 13.20
N LEU A 25 -1.72 -8.33 12.25
CA LEU A 25 -2.95 -7.52 12.25
C LEU A 25 -4.07 -8.14 11.42
N ARG A 26 -3.82 -9.22 10.69
CA ARG A 26 -4.82 -9.80 9.77
C ARG A 26 -6.13 -10.20 10.45
N TRP A 27 -6.03 -10.87 11.60
CA TRP A 27 -7.20 -11.29 12.38
C TRP A 27 -7.90 -10.13 13.05
N VAL A 28 -7.14 -9.10 13.46
CA VAL A 28 -7.70 -7.84 13.98
C VAL A 28 -8.55 -7.17 12.90
N TRP A 29 -8.05 -7.07 11.66
CA TRP A 29 -8.84 -6.53 10.55
C TRP A 29 -10.13 -7.31 10.30
N LYS A 30 -10.08 -8.65 10.39
CA LYS A 30 -11.29 -9.49 10.31
C LYS A 30 -12.29 -9.14 11.41
N GLU A 31 -11.87 -9.22 12.67
CA GLU A 31 -12.73 -8.99 13.83
C GLU A 31 -13.34 -7.58 13.79
N GLN A 32 -12.54 -6.57 13.45
CA GLN A 32 -13.01 -5.19 13.37
C GLN A 32 -13.98 -4.99 12.20
N ALA A 33 -13.78 -5.63 11.05
CA ALA A 33 -14.71 -5.55 9.93
C ALA A 33 -16.07 -6.17 10.29
N GLU A 34 -16.07 -7.36 10.90
CA GLU A 34 -17.29 -8.05 11.35
C GLU A 34 -18.02 -7.26 12.45
N ARG A 35 -17.27 -6.64 13.38
CA ARG A 35 -17.82 -5.83 14.48
C ARG A 35 -18.41 -4.51 14.02
N TRP A 36 -17.70 -3.76 13.18
CA TRP A 36 -18.05 -2.36 12.86
C TRP A 36 -18.90 -2.21 11.60
N LEU A 37 -18.96 -3.21 10.72
CA LEU A 37 -19.75 -3.19 9.50
C LEU A 37 -20.84 -4.30 9.45
N PRO A 38 -21.63 -4.54 10.52
CA PRO A 38 -22.57 -5.67 10.58
C PRO A 38 -23.71 -5.59 9.55
N ARG A 39 -23.97 -4.40 8.98
CA ARG A 39 -24.94 -4.22 7.88
C ARG A 39 -24.39 -4.65 6.52
N PHE A 40 -23.07 -4.63 6.36
CA PHE A 40 -22.41 -4.91 5.08
C PHE A 40 -21.75 -6.28 5.06
N ILE A 41 -21.25 -6.75 6.21
CA ILE A 41 -20.44 -7.98 6.35
C ILE A 41 -21.14 -8.90 7.33
N ARG A 42 -21.42 -10.13 6.89
CA ARG A 42 -21.86 -11.24 7.74
C ARG A 42 -20.66 -12.10 8.15
N GLU A 43 -20.87 -12.92 9.17
CA GLU A 43 -19.88 -13.91 9.61
C GLU A 43 -19.45 -14.80 8.44
N GLY A 44 -18.14 -14.92 8.21
CA GLY A 44 -17.57 -15.71 7.12
C GLY A 44 -17.47 -14.98 5.77
N GLU A 45 -17.95 -13.74 5.65
CA GLU A 45 -17.73 -12.91 4.45
C GLU A 45 -16.38 -12.17 4.47
N VAL A 46 -15.60 -12.32 5.55
CA VAL A 46 -14.20 -11.87 5.61
C VAL A 46 -13.26 -13.06 5.54
N GLN A 47 -12.43 -13.07 4.50
CA GLN A 47 -11.44 -14.12 4.30
C GLN A 47 -10.05 -13.62 4.67
N VAL A 48 -9.44 -14.25 5.67
CA VAL A 48 -8.03 -14.06 5.99
C VAL A 48 -7.20 -15.05 5.20
N ILE A 49 -6.29 -14.54 4.37
CA ILE A 49 -5.38 -15.34 3.54
C ILE A 49 -4.17 -15.72 4.38
N CYS A 50 -3.97 -17.04 4.56
CA CYS A 50 -2.93 -17.59 5.41
C CYS A 50 -1.78 -18.16 4.61
N LYS A 51 -2.07 -18.73 3.44
CA LYS A 51 -1.09 -19.36 2.55
C LYS A 51 -1.16 -18.76 1.16
N GLY A 52 -0.02 -18.79 0.46
CA GLY A 52 0.06 -18.39 -0.94
C GLY A 52 -0.69 -19.33 -1.87
N SER A 53 -1.21 -20.48 -1.41
CA SER A 53 -2.05 -21.42 -2.15
C SER A 53 -3.55 -21.16 -1.98
N ASP A 54 -3.96 -20.30 -1.05
CA ASP A 54 -5.37 -20.05 -0.80
C ASP A 54 -5.97 -19.26 -1.97
N ALA A 55 -7.12 -19.69 -2.47
CA ALA A 55 -7.87 -19.00 -3.51
C ALA A 55 -8.67 -17.84 -2.89
N LEU A 56 -8.82 -16.74 -3.62
CA LEU A 56 -9.70 -15.64 -3.23
C LEU A 56 -11.15 -16.08 -3.41
N SER A 57 -11.89 -16.19 -2.30
CA SER A 57 -13.28 -16.61 -2.30
C SER A 57 -14.15 -15.56 -2.97
N PRO A 58 -14.96 -15.91 -3.99
CA PRO A 58 -15.90 -14.99 -4.62
C PRO A 58 -17.02 -14.51 -3.69
N ARG A 59 -17.27 -15.25 -2.59
CA ARG A 59 -18.28 -14.88 -1.58
C ARG A 59 -17.74 -13.89 -0.55
N ALA A 60 -16.42 -13.73 -0.47
CA ALA A 60 -15.83 -12.81 0.50
C ALA A 60 -16.02 -11.38 0.02
N LYS A 61 -16.44 -10.52 0.93
CA LYS A 61 -16.55 -9.08 0.76
C LYS A 61 -15.26 -8.35 1.11
N LEU A 62 -14.42 -9.00 1.90
CA LEU A 62 -13.13 -8.46 2.31
C LEU A 62 -12.09 -9.59 2.33
N TRP A 63 -10.98 -9.36 1.64
CA TRP A 63 -9.80 -10.22 1.66
C TRP A 63 -8.70 -9.56 2.48
N VAL A 64 -8.16 -10.26 3.47
CA VAL A 64 -7.06 -9.77 4.30
C VAL A 64 -5.80 -10.57 3.98
N VAL A 65 -4.77 -9.90 3.45
CA VAL A 65 -3.51 -10.51 3.03
C VAL A 65 -2.32 -9.82 3.73
N SER A 66 -1.24 -10.56 3.96
CA SER A 66 0.00 -9.98 4.47
C SER A 66 0.95 -9.54 3.37
N TYR A 67 1.81 -8.56 3.67
CA TYR A 67 2.89 -8.13 2.77
C TYR A 67 3.78 -9.28 2.28
N ASN A 68 4.06 -10.25 3.15
CA ASN A 68 4.91 -11.39 2.81
C ASN A 68 4.25 -12.28 1.75
N LEU A 69 2.94 -12.53 1.88
CA LEU A 69 2.21 -13.35 0.92
C LEU A 69 2.15 -12.67 -0.46
N LEU A 70 1.89 -11.36 -0.50
CA LEU A 70 1.97 -10.58 -1.75
C LEU A 70 3.35 -10.63 -2.40
N SER A 71 4.41 -10.57 -1.59
CA SER A 71 5.79 -10.62 -2.09
C SER A 71 6.13 -11.98 -2.68
N SER A 72 5.79 -13.06 -1.99
CA SER A 72 6.05 -14.43 -2.42
C SER A 72 5.24 -14.78 -3.68
N ASP A 73 4.06 -14.18 -3.82
CA ASP A 73 3.16 -14.39 -4.94
C ASP A 73 3.45 -13.50 -6.15
N ALA A 74 4.44 -12.60 -6.08
CA ALA A 74 4.76 -11.65 -7.15
C ALA A 74 5.03 -12.32 -8.51
N LYS A 75 5.43 -13.59 -8.53
CA LYS A 75 5.61 -14.39 -9.76
C LYS A 75 4.32 -14.99 -10.31
N SER A 76 3.40 -15.39 -9.43
CA SER A 76 2.13 -16.00 -9.84
C SER A 76 1.10 -14.93 -10.22
N GLY A 77 1.21 -13.74 -9.62
CA GLY A 77 0.33 -12.60 -9.89
C GLY A 77 -1.10 -12.81 -9.41
N ARG A 78 -1.36 -13.81 -8.56
CA ARG A 78 -2.71 -14.14 -8.10
C ARG A 78 -3.39 -12.98 -7.39
N PHE A 79 -2.68 -12.29 -6.52
CA PHE A 79 -3.25 -11.15 -5.80
C PHE A 79 -3.23 -9.85 -6.60
N ARG A 80 -2.68 -9.85 -7.83
CA ARG A 80 -2.60 -8.66 -8.68
C ARG A 80 -3.97 -8.20 -9.16
N CYS A 81 -4.83 -9.17 -9.44
CA CYS A 81 -6.21 -8.97 -9.89
C CYS A 81 -7.17 -9.77 -9.02
N ARG A 82 -8.46 -9.56 -9.24
CA ARG A 82 -9.54 -10.38 -8.72
C ARG A 82 -9.61 -11.72 -9.45
N PRO A 83 -10.36 -12.71 -8.93
CA PRO A 83 -10.57 -14.00 -9.61
C PRO A 83 -11.09 -13.90 -11.06
N ASP A 84 -11.79 -12.82 -11.39
CA ASP A 84 -12.32 -12.53 -12.73
C ASP A 84 -11.33 -11.76 -13.63
N ASN A 85 -10.05 -11.67 -13.22
CA ASN A 85 -8.98 -10.89 -13.87
C ASN A 85 -9.19 -9.37 -13.93
N THR A 86 -10.18 -8.82 -13.22
CA THR A 86 -10.35 -7.36 -13.11
C THR A 86 -9.46 -6.76 -12.01
N PRO A 87 -9.13 -5.46 -12.07
CA PRO A 87 -8.45 -4.77 -10.98
C PRO A 87 -9.25 -4.78 -9.68
N HIS A 88 -8.56 -4.66 -8.55
CA HIS A 88 -9.21 -4.43 -7.26
C HIS A 88 -9.77 -3.02 -7.21
N ASN A 89 -11.06 -2.82 -7.00
CA ASN A 89 -11.62 -1.46 -6.94
C ASN A 89 -11.23 -0.73 -5.66
N VAL A 90 -11.27 -1.42 -4.51
CA VAL A 90 -11.01 -0.83 -3.19
C VAL A 90 -9.85 -1.56 -2.53
N VAL A 91 -8.76 -0.84 -2.26
CA VAL A 91 -7.56 -1.38 -1.62
C VAL A 91 -7.22 -0.54 -0.38
N ILE A 92 -7.00 -1.21 0.75
CA ILE A 92 -6.52 -0.61 1.99
C ILE A 92 -5.16 -1.21 2.30
N VAL A 93 -4.18 -0.36 2.59
CA VAL A 93 -2.82 -0.78 2.96
C VAL A 93 -2.50 -0.21 4.33
N ASP A 94 -2.46 -1.09 5.32
CA ASP A 94 -2.15 -0.77 6.70
C ASP A 94 -0.65 -0.83 6.96
N GLU A 95 -0.13 0.11 7.75
CA GLU A 95 1.31 0.34 7.93
C GLU A 95 2.06 0.50 6.59
N SER A 96 1.58 1.44 5.75
CA SER A 96 2.06 1.65 4.37
C SER A 96 3.55 1.99 4.26
N HIS A 97 4.20 2.40 5.35
CA HIS A 97 5.66 2.55 5.40
C HIS A 97 6.41 1.25 5.05
N ASN A 98 5.73 0.09 5.01
CA ASN A 98 6.30 -1.16 4.50
C ASN A 98 6.62 -1.11 3.00
N ILE A 99 5.94 -0.28 2.19
CA ILE A 99 6.22 -0.13 0.73
C ILE A 99 7.12 1.08 0.42
N LYS A 100 8.21 1.23 1.17
CA LYS A 100 9.10 2.40 1.06
C LYS A 100 10.28 2.27 0.09
N ASP A 101 10.53 1.08 -0.45
CA ASP A 101 11.72 0.80 -1.26
C ASP A 101 11.38 -0.03 -2.49
N TRP A 102 11.69 0.49 -3.68
CA TRP A 102 11.49 -0.20 -4.96
C TRP A 102 12.32 -1.46 -5.15
N SER A 103 13.43 -1.63 -4.42
CA SER A 103 14.21 -2.87 -4.48
C SER A 103 13.43 -4.05 -3.88
N ALA A 104 12.56 -3.76 -2.89
CA ALA A 104 11.80 -4.75 -2.16
C ALA A 104 10.70 -5.38 -3.02
N ALA A 105 10.56 -6.70 -2.94
CA ALA A 105 9.54 -7.47 -3.66
C ALA A 105 8.11 -7.00 -3.32
N ARG A 106 7.84 -6.70 -2.04
CA ARG A 106 6.54 -6.16 -1.57
C ARG A 106 6.14 -4.89 -2.29
N THR A 107 7.05 -3.94 -2.47
CA THR A 107 6.77 -2.66 -3.12
C THR A 107 6.49 -2.87 -4.59
N ARG A 108 7.31 -3.68 -5.28
CA ARG A 108 7.11 -4.01 -6.70
C ARG A 108 5.82 -4.78 -6.95
N ALA A 109 5.37 -5.60 -6.01
CA ALA A 109 4.12 -6.33 -6.11
C ALA A 109 2.90 -5.44 -5.84
N LEU A 110 2.95 -4.59 -4.80
CA LEU A 110 1.78 -3.86 -4.31
C LEU A 110 1.54 -2.53 -5.04
N VAL A 111 2.58 -1.79 -5.43
CA VAL A 111 2.38 -0.49 -6.09
C VAL A 111 1.58 -0.60 -7.41
N PRO A 112 1.81 -1.60 -8.29
CA PRO A 112 0.95 -1.77 -9.48
C PRO A 112 -0.52 -2.05 -9.15
N VAL A 113 -0.79 -2.78 -8.06
CA VAL A 113 -2.16 -3.07 -7.59
C VAL A 113 -2.85 -1.79 -7.10
N LEU A 114 -2.12 -0.95 -6.37
CA LEU A 114 -2.65 0.33 -5.89
C LEU A 114 -2.94 1.30 -7.04
N ARG A 115 -2.05 1.35 -8.04
CA ARG A 115 -2.23 2.21 -9.22
C ARG A 115 -3.38 1.78 -10.12
N SER A 116 -3.70 0.49 -10.17
CA SER A 116 -4.84 -0.01 -10.94
C SER A 116 -6.15 0.06 -10.15
N ALA A 117 -6.08 0.30 -8.84
CA ALA A 117 -7.26 0.39 -8.01
C ALA A 117 -8.01 1.70 -8.23
N ARG A 118 -9.35 1.61 -8.20
CA ARG A 118 -10.20 2.80 -8.27
C ARG A 118 -10.06 3.66 -7.01
N ARG A 119 -9.83 3.00 -5.86
CA ARG A 119 -9.73 3.61 -4.53
C ARG A 119 -8.60 2.94 -3.77
N ALA A 120 -7.55 3.69 -3.46
CA ALA A 120 -6.42 3.23 -2.68
C ALA A 120 -6.29 4.07 -1.41
N MET A 121 -6.29 3.42 -0.25
CA MET A 121 -6.10 4.04 1.06
C MET A 121 -4.81 3.53 1.67
N LEU A 122 -3.86 4.43 1.95
CA LEU A 122 -2.62 4.12 2.66
C LEU A 122 -2.74 4.61 4.10
N LEU A 123 -2.60 3.72 5.06
CA LEU A 123 -2.66 4.02 6.49
C LEU A 123 -1.27 3.89 7.09
N SER A 124 -0.78 4.94 7.75
CA SER A 124 0.46 4.89 8.50
C SER A 124 0.50 6.01 9.53
N GLY A 125 0.94 5.72 10.76
CA GLY A 125 1.26 6.76 11.73
C GLY A 125 2.60 7.46 11.43
N THR A 126 3.44 6.84 10.59
CA THR A 126 4.78 7.35 10.21
C THR A 126 5.02 7.11 8.72
N PRO A 127 4.53 7.98 7.81
CA PRO A 127 4.63 7.75 6.37
C PRO A 127 6.09 7.71 5.86
N THR A 128 7.00 8.41 6.56
CA THR A 128 8.46 8.31 6.38
C THR A 128 9.14 7.92 7.67
N ARG A 129 10.19 7.09 7.60
CA ARG A 129 11.02 6.82 8.78
C ARG A 129 12.36 7.54 8.73
N ASN A 130 13.01 7.57 7.57
CA ASN A 130 14.41 7.98 7.49
C ASN A 130 14.70 9.08 6.47
N SER A 131 14.07 9.03 5.28
CA SER A 131 14.43 9.92 4.18
C SER A 131 13.26 10.17 3.24
N ALA A 132 13.29 11.32 2.54
CA ALA A 132 12.20 11.75 1.68
C ALA A 132 11.92 10.79 0.51
N ASP A 133 12.93 10.07 0.01
CA ASP A 133 12.77 9.09 -1.06
C ASP A 133 11.95 7.86 -0.67
N GLU A 134 11.80 7.58 0.64
CA GLU A 134 10.91 6.53 1.16
C GLU A 134 9.41 6.82 0.87
N LEU A 135 9.06 8.09 0.60
CA LEU A 135 7.70 8.47 0.18
C LEU A 135 7.39 8.10 -1.25
N HIS A 136 8.41 8.06 -2.10
CA HIS A 136 8.17 8.00 -3.53
C HIS A 136 7.31 6.82 -3.96
N PRO A 137 7.53 5.56 -3.50
CA PRO A 137 6.68 4.47 -3.95
C PRO A 137 5.23 4.61 -3.44
N GLN A 138 5.04 5.16 -2.24
CA GLN A 138 3.71 5.44 -1.69
C GLN A 138 2.99 6.52 -2.51
N LEU A 139 3.67 7.63 -2.81
CA LEU A 139 3.10 8.72 -3.61
C LEU A 139 2.86 8.29 -5.05
N CYS A 140 3.78 7.52 -5.65
CA CYS A 140 3.61 6.95 -6.97
C CYS A 140 2.42 5.99 -7.03
N ALA A 141 2.06 5.36 -5.91
CA ALA A 141 0.91 4.47 -5.85
C ALA A 141 -0.44 5.22 -5.89
N ILE A 142 -0.52 6.44 -5.33
CA ILE A 142 -1.80 7.12 -5.09
C ILE A 142 -1.95 8.48 -5.77
N VAL A 143 -0.87 9.13 -6.21
CA VAL A 143 -0.90 10.43 -6.88
C VAL A 143 -0.84 10.23 -8.40
N PRO A 144 -1.93 10.48 -9.13
CA PRO A 144 -1.93 10.43 -10.59
C PRO A 144 -0.93 11.44 -11.16
N GLY A 145 -0.16 11.04 -12.18
CA GLY A 145 0.78 11.92 -12.86
C GLY A 145 2.13 12.14 -12.14
N LEU A 146 2.33 11.65 -10.91
CA LEU A 146 3.66 11.64 -10.30
C LEU A 146 4.60 10.73 -11.12
N SER A 147 5.83 11.20 -11.37
CA SER A 147 6.83 10.42 -12.13
C SER A 147 7.02 9.05 -11.48
N ALA A 148 7.07 8.01 -12.30
CA ALA A 148 7.40 6.66 -11.85
C ALA A 148 8.91 6.50 -11.60
N LYS A 149 9.74 7.42 -12.13
CA LYS A 149 11.19 7.37 -11.99
C LYS A 149 11.61 7.94 -10.64
N LEU A 150 12.18 7.08 -9.80
CA LEU A 150 12.71 7.46 -8.49
C LEU A 150 13.77 8.57 -8.60
N ASP A 151 14.59 8.55 -9.65
CA ASP A 151 15.66 9.52 -9.83
C ASP A 151 15.13 10.95 -10.04
N ASP A 152 14.01 11.12 -10.74
CA ASP A 152 13.38 12.44 -10.91
C ASP A 152 12.89 12.98 -9.55
N PHE A 153 12.30 12.11 -8.74
CA PHE A 153 11.85 12.48 -7.39
C PHE A 153 13.02 12.82 -6.46
N LYS A 154 14.08 12.00 -6.48
CA LYS A 154 15.31 12.26 -5.72
C LYS A 154 15.94 13.57 -6.17
N ALA A 155 16.01 13.79 -7.48
CA ALA A 155 16.55 15.01 -8.05
C ALA A 155 15.76 16.24 -7.61
N ARG A 156 14.44 16.16 -7.34
CA ARG A 156 13.62 17.28 -6.86
C ARG A 156 13.67 17.47 -5.34
N TYR A 157 13.50 16.38 -4.58
CA TYR A 157 13.17 16.42 -3.15
C TYR A 157 14.26 15.88 -2.22
N CYS A 158 15.37 15.35 -2.74
CA CYS A 158 16.43 14.76 -1.91
C CYS A 158 17.75 15.52 -2.07
N VAL A 159 18.47 15.66 -0.96
CA VAL A 159 19.88 16.06 -0.97
C VAL A 159 20.72 14.78 -0.96
N GLN A 160 21.51 14.57 -2.00
CA GLN A 160 22.37 13.40 -2.15
C GLN A 160 23.84 13.77 -1.95
N ARG A 161 24.58 12.91 -1.23
CA ARG A 161 26.04 13.01 -1.10
C ARG A 161 26.69 11.70 -1.48
N ALA A 162 27.83 11.79 -2.18
CA ALA A 162 28.67 10.63 -2.43
C ALA A 162 29.33 10.20 -1.11
N GLN A 163 29.20 8.94 -0.76
CA GLN A 163 29.94 8.31 0.33
C GLN A 163 30.69 7.10 -0.20
N ALA A 164 31.94 6.96 0.21
CA ALA A 164 32.74 5.78 -0.09
C ALA A 164 32.25 4.61 0.77
N PHE A 165 31.86 3.51 0.11
CA PHE A 165 31.47 2.27 0.75
C PHE A 165 32.14 1.10 0.02
N GLY A 166 33.04 0.37 0.70
CA GLY A 166 33.76 -0.74 0.10
C GLY A 166 34.57 -0.39 -1.16
N GLY A 167 35.17 0.81 -1.22
CA GLY A 167 35.95 1.28 -2.37
C GLY A 167 35.12 1.81 -3.55
N ARG A 168 33.79 1.87 -3.44
CA ARG A 168 32.90 2.47 -4.44
C ARG A 168 32.21 3.71 -3.88
N ASN A 169 32.02 4.72 -4.73
CA ASN A 169 31.21 5.88 -4.38
C ASN A 169 29.72 5.57 -4.59
N VAL A 170 28.94 5.65 -3.52
CA VAL A 170 27.49 5.46 -3.54
C VAL A 170 26.82 6.78 -3.15
N LEU A 171 25.83 7.21 -3.94
CA LEU A 171 25.01 8.38 -3.59
C LEU A 171 24.00 8.00 -2.50
N ARG A 172 24.16 8.56 -1.31
CA ARG A 172 23.18 8.44 -0.23
C ARG A 172 22.35 9.71 -0.08
N VAL A 173 21.07 9.53 0.21
CA VAL A 173 20.20 10.64 0.63
C VAL A 173 20.56 11.01 2.07
N VAL A 174 20.93 12.26 2.28
CA VAL A 174 21.37 12.80 3.59
C VAL A 174 20.46 13.92 4.10
N GLY A 175 19.47 14.31 3.32
CA GLY A 175 18.53 15.35 3.67
C GLY A 175 17.42 15.51 2.64
N ALA A 176 16.50 16.42 2.91
CA ALA A 176 15.41 16.78 2.02
C ALA A 176 15.67 18.13 1.35
N ARG A 177 15.15 18.29 0.14
CA ARG A 177 15.12 19.55 -0.61
C ARG A 177 13.66 19.88 -0.94
N ASN A 178 13.34 21.16 -1.10
CA ASN A 178 11.98 21.64 -1.33
C ASN A 178 10.97 21.08 -0.31
N ALA A 179 11.37 20.98 0.97
CA ALA A 179 10.56 20.33 1.99
C ALA A 179 9.20 21.02 2.20
N ALA A 180 9.13 22.34 2.04
CA ALA A 180 7.88 23.09 2.10
C ALA A 180 6.92 22.69 0.98
N GLU A 181 7.42 22.57 -0.25
CA GLU A 181 6.64 22.12 -1.41
C GLU A 181 6.12 20.70 -1.20
N LEU A 182 7.00 19.79 -0.76
CA LEU A 182 6.62 18.40 -0.47
C LEU A 182 5.59 18.32 0.66
N ASN A 183 5.74 19.11 1.73
CA ASN A 183 4.78 19.17 2.82
C ASN A 183 3.42 19.67 2.33
N LEU A 184 3.39 20.74 1.52
CA LEU A 184 2.15 21.23 0.92
C LEU A 184 1.46 20.15 0.07
N LEU A 185 2.20 19.46 -0.81
CA LEU A 185 1.66 18.34 -1.60
C LEU A 185 1.03 17.25 -0.70
N LEU A 186 1.72 16.88 0.38
CA LEU A 186 1.24 15.85 1.29
C LEU A 186 -0.02 16.28 2.04
N THR A 187 -0.03 17.49 2.58
CA THR A 187 -1.12 18.01 3.42
C THR A 187 -2.34 18.45 2.62
N SER A 188 -2.17 18.88 1.36
CA SER A 188 -3.28 19.30 0.51
C SER A 188 -3.98 18.16 -0.22
N SER A 189 -3.26 17.06 -0.49
CA SER A 189 -3.70 16.09 -1.50
C SER A 189 -3.72 14.63 -1.03
N VAL A 190 -2.96 14.27 0.02
CA VAL A 190 -2.70 12.87 0.36
C VAL A 190 -3.07 12.52 1.79
N MET A 191 -2.69 13.37 2.74
CA MET A 191 -2.96 13.17 4.16
C MET A 191 -4.32 13.78 4.50
N VAL A 192 -5.16 12.98 5.15
CA VAL A 192 -6.51 13.34 5.62
C VAL A 192 -6.53 13.26 7.14
#